data_AF-A0A4R5XPC8-F1
#
_entry.id   AF-A0A4R5XPC8-F1
#
_cell.length_a   1.000
_cell.length_b   1.000
_cell.length_c   1.000
_cell.angle_alpha   90.00
_cell.angle_beta   90.00
_cell.angle_gamma   90.00
#
_symmetry.space_group_name_H-M   'P 1'
#
loop_
_entity.id
_entity.type
_entity.pdbx_description
1 polymer ?
#
loop_
_entity_poly.entity_id
_entity_poly.type
_entity_poly.pdbx_seq_one_letter_code
_entity_poly.pdbx_strand_id
1 'polypeptide(L)' 'MKTYIVLFIVVALMHTITLVNVTLFNGEWNGIVLLLSTILFSLSIFYFGIEYRASKSRSSKA' A
#
# COMPACT_ATOMS: atom_id res chain seq x y z
N MET A 1 -11.56 0.89 -11.19
CA MET A 1 -12.21 0.36 -9.95
C MET A 1 -11.31 -0.64 -9.23
N LYS A 2 -10.79 -1.70 -9.88
CA LYS A 2 -9.88 -2.68 -9.27
C LYS A 2 -8.61 -2.06 -8.62
N THR A 3 -8.02 -1.04 -9.23
CA THR A 3 -6.80 -0.40 -8.70
C THR A 3 -7.03 0.34 -7.38
N TYR A 4 -8.18 1.00 -7.23
CA TYR A 4 -8.55 1.67 -5.98
C TYR A 4 -8.78 0.67 -4.84
N ILE A 5 -9.31 -0.52 -5.16
CA ILE A 5 -9.46 -1.62 -4.19
C ILE A 5 -8.08 -2.13 -3.75
N VAL A 6 -7.12 -2.27 -4.68
CA VAL A 6 -5.75 -2.68 -4.34
C VAL A 6 -5.07 -1.65 -3.43
N LEU A 7 -5.17 -0.36 -3.75
CA LEU A 7 -4.64 0.71 -2.90
C LEU A 7 -5.28 0.70 -1.50
N PHE A 8 -6.61 0.53 -1.43
CA PHE A 8 -7.34 0.47 -0.17
C PHE A 8 -6.91 -0.72 0.70
N ILE A 9 -6.73 -1.90 0.09
CA ILE A 9 -6.24 -3.10 0.78
C ILE A 9 -4.84 -2.87 1.36
N VAL A 10 -3.94 -2.22 0.61
CA VAL A 10 -2.59 -1.97 1.13
C VAL A 10 -2.60 -0.94 2.26
N VAL A 11 -3.38 0.13 2.15
CA VAL A 11 -3.52 1.11 3.23
C VAL A 11 -4.12 0.46 4.49
N ALA A 12 -5.14 -0.38 4.33
CA ALA A 12 -5.75 -1.11 5.44
C ALA A 12 -4.76 -2.08 6.12
N LEU A 13 -3.93 -2.77 5.35
CA LEU A 13 -2.87 -3.63 5.87
C LEU A 13 -1.82 -2.84 6.64
N MET A 14 -1.35 -1.72 6.09
CA MET A 14 -0.38 -0.84 6.77
C MET A 14 -0.91 -0.37 8.12
N HIS A 15 -2.15 0.14 8.15
CA HIS A 15 -2.78 0.58 9.40
C HIS A 15 -2.95 -0.56 10.41
N THR A 16 -3.35 -1.75 9.96
CA THR A 16 -3.57 -2.90 10.84
C THR A 16 -2.26 -3.36 11.49
N ILE A 17 -1.16 -3.42 10.72
CA ILE A 17 0.16 -3.81 11.24
C ILE A 17 0.68 -2.77 12.24
N THR A 18 0.50 -1.48 11.96
CA THR A 18 0.85 -0.41 12.91
C THR A 18 0.04 -0.50 14.20
N LEU A 19 -1.27 -0.71 14.11
CA LEU A 19 -2.15 -0.86 15.28
C LEU A 19 -1.72 -2.06 16.13
N VAL A 20 -1.58 -3.24 15.52
CA VAL A 20 -1.13 -4.47 16.18
C VAL A 20 0.19 -4.25 16.92
N ASN A 21 1.15 -3.58 16.29
CA ASN A 21 2.43 -3.29 16.91
C ASN A 21 2.31 -2.39 18.15
N VAL A 22 1.52 -1.33 18.05
CA VAL A 22 1.35 -0.38 19.16
C VAL A 22 0.53 -1.01 20.29
N THR A 23 -0.52 -1.80 19.97
CA THR A 23 -1.43 -2.35 20.97
C THR A 23 -0.94 -3.64 21.63
N LEU A 24 -0.27 -4.54 20.89
CA LEU A 24 0.14 -5.84 21.41
C LEU A 24 1.62 -5.89 21.81
N PHE A 25 2.47 -5.07 21.18
CA PHE A 25 3.91 -5.07 21.41
C PHE A 25 4.43 -3.79 22.09
N ASN A 26 3.54 -2.94 22.60
CA ASN A 26 3.86 -1.65 23.23
C ASN A 26 4.80 -0.76 22.38
N GLY A 27 4.81 -0.95 21.06
CA GLY A 27 5.70 -0.21 20.17
C GLY A 27 7.18 -0.65 20.16
N GLU A 28 7.56 -1.78 20.77
CA GLU A 28 8.95 -2.26 20.74
C GLU A 28 9.46 -2.50 19.31
N TRP A 29 8.58 -2.95 18.41
CA TRP A 29 8.92 -3.25 17.01
C TRP A 29 8.57 -2.09 16.06
N ASN A 30 8.36 -0.88 16.58
CA ASN A 30 7.90 0.27 15.80
C ASN A 30 8.83 0.60 14.62
N GLY A 31 10.15 0.49 14.80
CA GLY A 31 11.11 0.69 13.71
C GLY A 31 10.92 -0.29 12.55
N ILE A 32 10.73 -1.58 12.84
CA ILE A 32 10.55 -2.63 11.82
C ILE A 32 9.20 -2.50 11.14
N VAL A 33 8.17 -2.16 11.91
CA VAL A 33 6.79 -2.00 11.42
C VAL A 33 6.66 -0.78 10.50
N LEU A 34 7.33 0.33 10.82
CA LEU A 34 7.47 1.49 9.93
C LEU A 34 8.22 1.15 8.65
N LEU A 35 9.27 0.33 8.73
CA LEU A 35 10.06 -0.09 7.58
C LEU A 35 9.24 -1.00 6.64
N LEU A 36 8.52 -1.97 7.20
CA LEU A 36 7.62 -2.86 6.48
C LEU A 36 6.49 -2.07 5.80
N SER A 37 5.93 -1.12 6.54
CA SER A 37 4.92 -0.17 6.05
C SER A 37 5.44 0.63 4.85
N THR A 38 6.65 1.18 4.94
CA THR A 38 7.27 1.97 3.86
C THR A 38 7.50 1.15 2.58
N ILE A 39 7.89 -0.13 2.72
CA ILE A 39 8.06 -1.04 1.58
C ILE A 39 6.71 -1.33 0.91
N LEU A 40 5.68 -1.66 1.70
CA LEU A 40 4.32 -1.92 1.20
C LEU A 40 3.71 -0.70 0.49
N PHE A 41 3.95 0.49 1.02
CA PHE A 41 3.54 1.74 0.40
C PHE A 41 4.25 1.99 -0.94
N SER A 42 5.57 1.78 -0.97
CA SER A 42 6.36 1.94 -2.20
C SER A 42 5.92 0.98 -3.29
N LEU A 43 5.66 -0.28 -2.94
CA LEU A 43 5.10 -1.29 -3.86
C LEU A 43 3.73 -0.87 -4.40
N SER A 44 2.88 -0.28 -3.56
CA SER A 44 1.58 0.23 -3.97
C SER A 44 1.67 1.38 -4.97
N ILE A 45 2.56 2.35 -4.71
CA ILE A 45 2.81 3.46 -5.63
C ILE A 45 3.33 2.93 -6.97
N PHE A 46 4.28 1.99 -6.93
CA PHE A 46 4.86 1.42 -8.13
C PHE A 46 3.81 0.68 -8.98
N TYR A 47 3.00 -0.17 -8.33
CA TYR A 47 1.92 -0.90 -8.99
C TYR A 47 0.85 0.04 -9.56
N PHE A 48 0.47 1.07 -8.79
CA PHE A 48 -0.47 2.10 -9.25
C PHE A 48 0.07 2.88 -10.44
N GLY A 49 1.35 3.26 -10.43
CA GLY A 49 1.99 3.97 -11.54
C GLY A 49 2.02 3.16 -12.83
N ILE A 50 2.28 1.85 -12.74
CA ILE A 50 2.24 0.93 -13.89
C ILE A 50 0.81 0.80 -14.43
N GLU A 51 -0.16 0.52 -13.55
CA GLU A 51 -1.57 0.34 -13.94
C GLU A 51 -2.15 1.64 -14.53
N TYR A 52 -1.78 2.79 -13.98
CA TYR A 52 -2.21 4.10 -14.49
C TYR A 52 -1.65 4.39 -15.90
N ARG A 53 -0.38 4.06 -16.16
CA ARG A 53 0.19 4.16 -17.51
C ARG A 53 -0.45 3.18 -18.50
N ALA A 54 -0.72 1.95 -18.07
CA ALA A 54 -1.36 0.93 -18.90
C ALA A 54 -2.82 1.29 -19.26
N SER A 55 -3.57 1.83 -18.31
CA SER A 55 -4.97 2.27 -18.52
C SER A 55 -5.06 3.53 -19.39
N LYS A 56 -4.14 4.50 -19.26
CA LYS A 56 -4.07 5.68 -20.13
C LYS A 56 -3.79 5.31 -21.60
N SER A 57 -2.93 4.32 -21.85
CA SER A 57 -2.65 3.78 -23.19
C SER A 57 -3.92 3.19 -23.85
N ARG A 58 -4.79 2.57 -23.05
CA ARG A 58 -6.03 1.94 -23.54
C ARG A 58 -7.12 2.97 -23.89
N SER A 59 -7.16 4.10 -23.18
CA SER A 59 -8.11 5.19 -23.45
C SER A 59 -7.78 6.00 -24.70
N SER A 60 -6.55 5.92 -25.23
CA SER A 60 -6.15 6.62 -26.47
C SER A 60 -6.45 5.83 -27.75
N LYS A 61 -6.93 4.58 -27.63
CA LYS A 61 -7.25 3.68 -28.75
C LYS A 61 -8.75 3.34 -28.83
N ALA A 62 -9.58 3.96 -27.99
CA ALA A 62 -11.05 3.89 -28.04
C ALA A 62 -11.57 5.21 -28.62
#